data_AF-A0A846MPQ7-F1
#
_entry.id   AF-A0A846MPQ7-F1
#
_cell.length_a   1.000
_cell.length_b   1.000
_cell.length_c   1.000
_cell.angle_alpha   90.00
_cell.angle_beta   90.00
_cell.angle_gamma   90.00
#
_symmetry.space_group_name_H-M   'P 1'
#
loop_
_entity.id
_entity.type
_entity.pdbx_description
1 polymer ?
#
loop_
_entity_poly.entity_id
_entity_poly.type
_entity_poly.pdbx_seq_one_letter_code
_entity_poly.pdbx_strand_id
1 'polypeptide(L)'
;MDYWQSDARTFKKLYERLKDKAERFYTDDWEVYRKIIPEDKLIQSIRIEQSNSNVRHYLGRMTTKNKIVSKSIEMIDISLRISCCLNEYGFYEIFQSKFLSIFT
;
A
#
# COMPACT_ATOMS: atom_id res chain seq x y z
N MET A 1 -27.25 -17.25 -6.37
CA MET A 1 -26.67 -17.77 -5.11
C MET A 1 -26.13 -16.56 -4.37
N ASP A 2 -26.81 -16.12 -3.31
CA ASP A 2 -26.50 -14.90 -2.54
C ASP A 2 -25.25 -15.11 -1.67
N TYR A 3 -24.07 -15.07 -2.30
CA TYR A 3 -22.78 -15.16 -1.60
C TYR A 3 -22.58 -14.04 -0.56
N TRP A 4 -23.24 -12.89 -0.76
CA TRP A 4 -23.08 -11.70 0.07
C TRP A 4 -23.69 -11.81 1.48
N GLN A 5 -24.71 -12.67 1.67
CA GLN A 5 -25.43 -12.74 2.94
C GLN A 5 -24.68 -13.55 4.02
N SER A 6 -23.91 -14.57 3.63
CA SER A 6 -23.10 -15.36 4.57
C SER A 6 -21.95 -14.57 5.17
N ASP A 7 -21.30 -13.77 4.35
CA ASP A 7 -20.07 -13.04 4.71
C ASP A 7 -20.41 -11.87 5.63
N ALA A 8 -21.49 -11.15 5.34
CA ALA A 8 -22.00 -10.10 6.22
C ALA A 8 -22.40 -10.63 7.61
N ARG A 9 -23.05 -11.81 7.68
CA ARG A 9 -23.43 -12.43 8.97
C ARG A 9 -22.22 -12.85 9.78
N THR A 10 -21.19 -13.38 9.11
CA THR A 10 -19.94 -13.80 9.75
C THR A 10 -19.16 -12.60 10.25
N PHE A 11 -19.02 -11.56 9.42
CA PHE A 11 -18.35 -10.33 9.80
C PHE A 11 -19.06 -9.61 10.95
N LYS A 12 -20.40 -9.55 10.94
CA LYS A 12 -21.16 -8.95 12.05
C LYS A 12 -20.85 -9.60 13.40
N LYS A 13 -20.76 -10.94 13.45
CA LYS A 13 -20.37 -11.66 14.68
C LYS A 13 -18.97 -11.29 15.16
N LEU A 14 -18.04 -11.09 14.23
CA LEU A 14 -16.68 -10.66 14.55
C LEU A 14 -16.67 -9.22 15.07
N TYR A 15 -17.37 -8.32 14.38
CA TYR A 15 -17.47 -6.91 14.74
C TYR A 15 -18.05 -6.72 16.15
N GLU A 16 -19.14 -7.41 16.50
CA GLU A 16 -19.73 -7.34 17.84
C GLU A 16 -18.77 -7.72 18.97
N ARG A 17 -17.78 -8.59 18.70
CA ARG A 17 -16.75 -8.99 19.67
C ARG A 17 -15.61 -7.98 19.80
N LEU A 18 -15.44 -7.12 18.79
CA LEU A 18 -14.29 -6.23 18.64
C LEU A 18 -14.64 -4.75 18.77
N LYS A 19 -15.91 -4.36 18.61
CA LYS A 19 -16.37 -2.97 18.56
C LYS A 19 -15.97 -2.12 19.78
N ASP A 20 -15.82 -2.76 20.94
CA ASP A 20 -15.44 -2.13 22.21
C ASP A 20 -13.93 -2.26 22.51
N LYS A 21 -13.20 -3.04 21.70
CA LYS A 21 -11.76 -3.32 21.88
C LYS A 21 -10.87 -2.48 20.97
N ALA A 22 -11.45 -1.83 19.97
CA ALA A 22 -10.73 -1.02 19.00
C ALA A 22 -11.48 0.28 18.72
N GLU A 23 -10.73 1.39 18.70
CA GLU A 23 -11.26 2.70 18.33
C GLU A 23 -11.45 2.81 16.80
N ARG A 24 -10.56 2.16 16.02
CA ARG A 24 -10.51 2.24 14.55
C ARG A 24 -10.29 0.86 13.93
N PHE A 25 -10.86 0.65 12.76
CA PHE A 25 -10.76 -0.56 11.96
C PHE A 25 -10.16 -0.23 10.60
N TYR A 26 -9.04 -0.87 10.27
CA TYR A 26 -8.42 -0.76 8.95
C TYR A 26 -8.91 -1.91 8.09
N THR A 27 -9.58 -1.60 6.97
CA THR A 27 -10.13 -2.61 6.07
C THR A 27 -9.81 -2.30 4.62
N ASP A 28 -9.94 -3.30 3.76
CA ASP A 28 -10.07 -3.07 2.33
C ASP A 28 -11.45 -2.45 2.00
N ASP A 29 -11.68 -2.06 0.74
CA ASP A 29 -12.86 -1.34 0.24
C ASP A 29 -14.01 -2.33 -0.10
N TRP A 30 -14.22 -3.30 0.77
CA TRP A 30 -15.36 -4.20 0.65
C TRP A 30 -16.64 -3.55 1.19
N GLU A 31 -17.72 -3.69 0.43
CA GLU A 31 -19.03 -3.08 0.74
C GLU A 31 -19.59 -3.52 2.11
N VAL A 32 -19.32 -4.76 2.53
CA VAL A 32 -19.78 -5.33 3.79
C VAL A 32 -19.23 -4.56 5.01
N TYR A 33 -18.00 -4.06 4.93
CA TYR A 33 -17.37 -3.31 6.02
C TYR A 33 -18.03 -1.95 6.22
N ARG A 34 -18.27 -1.21 5.14
CA ARG A 34 -19.00 0.07 5.17
C ARG A 34 -20.42 -0.05 5.71
N LYS A 35 -21.08 -1.19 5.49
CA LYS A 35 -22.45 -1.42 5.99
C LYS A 35 -22.52 -1.72 7.49
N ILE A 36 -21.43 -2.19 8.10
CA ILE A 36 -21.42 -2.74 9.47
C ILE A 36 -20.58 -1.89 10.43
N ILE A 37 -19.44 -1.37 9.99
CA ILE A 37 -18.58 -0.49 10.79
C ILE A 37 -19.06 0.97 10.60
N PRO A 38 -19.24 1.74 11.68
CA PRO A 38 -19.47 3.18 11.61
C PRO A 38 -18.37 3.91 10.83
N GLU A 39 -18.75 4.87 9.98
CA GLU A 39 -17.82 5.60 9.10
C GLU A 39 -16.69 6.31 9.88
N ASP A 40 -16.98 6.81 11.09
CA ASP A 40 -16.01 7.45 11.98
C ASP A 40 -14.92 6.48 12.51
N LYS A 41 -15.20 5.18 12.49
CA LYS A 41 -14.29 4.12 12.92
C LYS A 41 -13.62 3.39 11.76
N LEU A 42 -14.06 3.61 10.53
CA LEU A 42 -13.59 2.88 9.35
C LEU A 42 -12.45 3.62 8.67
N ILE A 43 -11.31 2.95 8.47
CA ILE A 43 -10.19 3.47 7.69
C ILE A 43 -9.92 2.50 6.55
N GLN A 44 -10.03 2.98 5.31
CA GLN A 44 -9.75 2.17 4.14
C GLN A 44 -8.25 2.16 3.82
N SER A 45 -7.61 0.99 3.91
CA SER A 45 -6.16 0.81 3.69
C SER A 45 -5.77 0.59 2.23
N ILE A 46 -6.74 0.45 1.30
CA ILE A 46 -6.44 0.09 -0.10
C ILE A 46 -5.43 1.00 -0.76
N ARG A 47 -5.50 2.32 -0.50
CA ARG A 47 -4.53 3.25 -1.09
C ARG A 47 -3.10 2.97 -0.61
N ILE A 48 -2.95 2.56 0.65
CA ILE A 48 -1.66 2.19 1.25
C ILE A 48 -1.17 0.88 0.62
N GLU A 49 -2.04 -0.12 0.47
CA GLU A 49 -1.70 -1.41 -0.14
C GLU A 49 -1.34 -1.29 -1.62
N GLN A 50 -2.10 -0.50 -2.38
CA GLN A 50 -1.82 -0.18 -3.78
C GLN A 50 -0.50 0.56 -3.92
N SER A 51 -0.26 1.58 -3.09
CA SER A 51 1.01 2.32 -3.07
C SER A 51 2.19 1.39 -2.79
N ASN A 52 2.09 0.55 -1.76
CA ASN A 52 3.10 -0.44 -1.40
C ASN A 52 3.33 -1.48 -2.51
N SER A 53 2.27 -1.90 -3.19
CA SER A 53 2.35 -2.82 -4.34
C SER A 53 3.10 -2.19 -5.50
N ASN A 54 2.78 -0.93 -5.84
CA ASN A 54 3.45 -0.18 -6.90
C ASN A 54 4.94 -0.01 -6.60
N VAL A 55 5.30 0.41 -5.39
CA VAL A 55 6.71 0.54 -4.97
C VAL A 55 7.46 -0.79 -5.12
N ARG A 56 6.89 -1.90 -4.64
CA ARG A 56 7.48 -3.24 -4.81
C ARG A 56 7.62 -3.64 -6.27
N HIS A 57 6.64 -3.33 -7.10
CA HIS A 57 6.66 -3.65 -8.53
C HIS A 57 7.76 -2.87 -9.26
N TYR A 58 7.86 -1.56 -9.02
CA TYR A 58 8.88 -0.72 -9.65
C TYR A 58 10.30 -1.06 -9.17
N LEU A 59 10.50 -1.23 -7.87
CA LEU A 59 11.79 -1.68 -7.33
C LEU A 59 12.13 -3.10 -7.78
N GLY A 60 11.12 -3.96 -7.95
CA GLY A 60 11.25 -5.31 -8.48
C GLY A 60 11.79 -5.37 -9.92
N ARG A 61 11.53 -4.31 -10.71
CA ARG A 61 12.04 -4.16 -12.08
C ARG A 61 13.51 -3.70 -12.14
N MET A 62 14.05 -3.18 -11.03
CA MET A 62 15.50 -2.92 -10.92
C MET A 62 16.21 -4.26 -10.73
N THR A 63 16.51 -4.91 -11.85
CA THR A 63 16.90 -6.32 -11.94
C THR A 63 18.20 -6.65 -11.20
N THR A 64 18.05 -7.19 -9.99
CA THR A 64 18.83 -8.35 -9.49
C THR A 64 18.01 -9.01 -8.38
N LYS A 65 17.73 -10.32 -8.47
CA LYS A 65 16.87 -11.05 -7.51
C LYS A 65 17.26 -10.86 -6.04
N ASN A 66 18.55 -10.57 -5.77
CA ASN A 66 19.10 -10.35 -4.43
C ASN A 66 18.90 -8.92 -3.89
N LYS A 67 18.49 -7.97 -4.73
CA LYS A 67 18.31 -6.55 -4.36
C LYS A 67 16.86 -6.19 -4.02
N ILE A 68 15.89 -6.93 -4.57
CA ILE A 68 14.45 -6.72 -4.36
C ILE A 68 14.07 -6.95 -2.88
N VAL A 69 14.77 -7.88 -2.23
CA VAL A 69 14.68 -8.16 -0.80
C VAL A 69 16.06 -7.99 -0.18
N SER A 70 16.42 -6.75 0.12
CA SER A 70 17.62 -6.42 0.89
C SER A 70 17.39 -6.75 2.37
N LYS A 71 18.37 -7.37 3.02
CA LYS A 71 18.41 -7.50 4.49
C LYS A 71 18.99 -6.25 5.17
N SER A 72 19.58 -5.32 4.40
CA SER A 72 20.08 -4.05 4.90
C SER A 72 18.95 -3.03 4.97
N ILE A 73 18.67 -2.55 6.18
CA ILE A 73 17.69 -1.49 6.47
C ILE A 73 18.08 -0.21 5.71
N GLU A 74 19.37 0.13 5.68
CA GLU A 74 19.89 1.31 4.99
C GLU A 74 19.58 1.27 3.50
N MET A 75 19.79 0.12 2.84
CA MET A 75 19.48 -0.05 1.43
C MET A 75 17.97 0.06 1.14
N ILE A 76 17.13 -0.42 2.06
CA ILE A 76 15.67 -0.26 1.95
C ILE A 76 15.30 1.23 2.06
N ASP A 77 15.83 1.94 3.06
CA ASP A 77 15.56 3.36 3.28
C ASP A 77 15.96 4.21 2.05
N ILE A 78 17.19 4.02 1.55
CA ILE A 78 17.69 4.72 0.35
C ILE A 78 16.80 4.40 -0.86
N SER A 79 16.44 3.13 -1.07
CA SER A 79 15.61 2.72 -2.21
C SER A 79 14.21 3.33 -2.14
N LEU A 80 13.61 3.40 -0.96
CA LEU A 80 12.30 4.02 -0.75
C LEU A 80 12.36 5.54 -0.96
N ARG A 81 13.40 6.22 -0.46
CA ARG A 81 13.60 7.66 -0.67
C ARG A 81 13.76 8.00 -2.14
N ILE A 82 14.60 7.24 -2.87
CA ILE A 82 14.77 7.40 -4.32
C ILE A 82 13.46 7.15 -5.04
N SER A 83 12.74 6.06 -4.71
CA SER A 83 11.43 5.78 -5.30
C SER A 83 10.44 6.90 -5.05
N CYS A 84 10.36 7.43 -3.82
CA CYS A 84 9.48 8.54 -3.48
C CYS A 84 9.81 9.79 -4.31
N CYS A 85 11.08 10.18 -4.33
CA CYS A 85 11.57 11.33 -5.08
C CYS A 85 11.30 11.21 -6.59
N LEU A 86 11.51 10.03 -7.19
CA LEU A 86 11.26 9.82 -8.62
C LEU A 86 9.78 9.81 -9.00
N ASN A 87 8.87 9.56 -8.05
CA ASN A 87 7.43 9.62 -8.29
C ASN A 87 6.83 11.02 -8.03
N GLU A 88 7.63 11.97 -7.52
CA GLU A 88 7.25 13.38 -7.43
C GLU A 88 7.51 14.10 -8.75
N TYR A 89 6.58 14.98 -9.16
CA TYR A 89 6.67 15.75 -10.40
C TYR A 89 7.93 16.65 -10.43
N GLY A 90 8.73 16.55 -11.49
CA GLY A 90 9.88 17.43 -11.75
C GLY A 90 11.26 16.82 -11.42
N PHE A 91 11.32 15.79 -10.56
CA PHE A 91 12.60 15.15 -10.23
C PHE A 91 13.06 14.17 -11.30
N TYR A 92 12.13 13.47 -11.94
CA TYR A 92 12.47 12.52 -13.01
C TYR A 92 13.23 13.19 -14.15
N GLU A 93 12.79 14.38 -14.56
CA GLU A 93 13.39 15.17 -15.62
C GLU A 93 14.82 15.61 -15.27
N ILE A 94 15.06 15.97 -14.00
CA ILE A 94 16.39 16.32 -13.50
C ILE A 94 17.31 15.10 -13.55
N PHE A 95 16.87 13.95 -13.04
CA PHE A 95 17.66 12.72 -13.07
C PHE A 95 17.91 12.23 -14.50
N GLN A 96 16.91 12.31 -15.38
CA GLN A 96 17.04 11.96 -16.79
C GLN A 96 18.07 12.85 -17.48
N SER A 97 17.99 14.16 -17.29
CA SER A 97 18.94 15.12 -17.89
C SER A 97 20.37 14.84 -17.43
N LYS A 98 20.55 14.59 -16.12
CA LYS A 98 21.86 14.29 -15.53
C LYS A 98 22.42 12.93 -15.95
N PHE A 99 21.56 11.95 -16.20
CA PHE A 99 21.98 10.65 -16.73
C PHE A 99 22.40 10.77 -18.19
N LEU A 100 21.62 11.49 -19.01
CA LEU A 100 21.94 11.71 -20.42
C LEU A 100 23.24 12.50 -20.62
N SER A 101 23.56 13.43 -19.71
CA SER A 101 24.83 14.15 -19.73
C SER A 101 26.07 13.28 -19.48
N ILE A 102 25.92 12.01 -19.09
CA ILE A 102 27.04 11.07 -19.00
C ILE A 102 27.45 10.58 -20.40
N PHE A 103 26.50 10.56 -21.34
CA PHE A 103 26.68 10.05 -22.70
C PHE A 103 26.87 11.15 -23.75
N THR A 104 26.84 12.42 -23.34
CA THR A 104 27.01 13.60 -24.20
C THR A 104 28.30 14.30 -23.83
#